data_AF-A0A7C6D0C5-F1
#
_entry.id   AF-A0A7C6D0C5-F1
#
_cell.length_a   1.000
_cell.length_b   1.000
_cell.length_c   1.000
_cell.angle_alpha   90.00
_cell.angle_beta   90.00
_cell.angle_gamma   90.00
#
_symmetry.space_group_name_H-M   'P 1'
#
loop_
_entity.id
_entity.type
_entity.pdbx_description
1 polymer ?
#
loop_
_entity_poly.entity_id
_entity_poly.type
_entity_poly.pdbx_seq_one_letter_code
_entity_poly.pdbx_strand_id
1 'polypeptide(L)'
;MEVPSSLRKEHEELLSMLERAMAEPGEVGEAAKAVSEKLMPHFHKEEELALPQLGCLTLSGEGRVENPERVVELSERLKEELPIMLEEHVQIAIALESLRAAAESAGKGDHVRFADMLLLHAQMEEEVLYPASLLIGAYIRQRLTTRG
;
A
#
# COMPACT_ATOMS: atom_id res chain seq x y z
N MET A 1 0.97 16.06 -7.67
CA MET A 1 0.06 14.90 -7.56
C MET A 1 0.11 14.40 -6.13
N GLU A 2 -1.00 13.90 -5.63
CA GLU A 2 -1.14 13.46 -4.24
C GLU A 2 -1.81 12.08 -4.21
N VAL A 3 -1.55 11.31 -3.15
CA VAL A 3 -2.25 10.06 -2.89
C VAL A 3 -3.76 10.33 -2.82
N PRO A 4 -4.62 9.57 -3.55
CA PRO A 4 -6.07 9.70 -3.45
C PRO A 4 -6.57 9.64 -2.00
N SER A 5 -7.48 10.53 -1.64
CA SER A 5 -7.95 10.65 -0.24
C SER A 5 -8.63 9.38 0.29
N SER A 6 -9.17 8.54 -0.58
CA SER A 6 -9.75 7.25 -0.20
C SER A 6 -8.68 6.29 0.32
N LEU A 7 -7.54 6.20 -0.38
CA LEU A 7 -6.43 5.33 0.00
C LEU A 7 -5.74 5.83 1.28
N ARG A 8 -5.55 7.15 1.40
CA ARG A 8 -5.02 7.74 2.64
C ARG A 8 -5.88 7.39 3.86
N LYS A 9 -7.21 7.48 3.74
CA LYS A 9 -8.13 7.12 4.82
C LYS A 9 -8.13 5.63 5.14
N GLU A 10 -7.96 4.78 4.13
CA GLU A 10 -7.80 3.34 4.34
C GLU A 10 -6.52 3.04 5.13
N HIS A 11 -5.38 3.65 4.76
CA HIS A 11 -4.12 3.52 5.50
C HIS A 11 -4.28 4.03 6.95
N GLU A 12 -4.92 5.18 7.15
CA GLU A 12 -5.20 5.72 8.49
C GLU A 12 -6.03 4.74 9.35
N GLU A 13 -7.05 4.10 8.79
CA GLU A 13 -7.86 3.11 9.52
C GLU A 13 -7.04 1.83 9.82
N LEU A 14 -6.28 1.31 8.86
CA LEU A 14 -5.42 0.15 9.04
C LEU A 14 -4.38 0.39 10.15
N LEU A 15 -3.76 1.58 10.16
CA LEU A 15 -2.84 2.00 11.21
C LEU A 15 -3.54 2.10 12.57
N SER A 16 -4.76 2.66 12.62
CA SER A 16 -5.53 2.72 13.86
C SER A 16 -5.89 1.33 14.40
N MET A 17 -6.20 0.37 13.52
CA MET A 17 -6.44 -1.02 13.90
C MET A 17 -5.16 -1.70 14.44
N LEU A 18 -4.03 -1.46 13.77
CA LEU A 18 -2.72 -1.95 14.20
C LEU A 18 -2.33 -1.41 15.58
N GLU A 19 -2.54 -0.11 15.84
CA GLU A 19 -2.30 0.51 17.14
C GLU A 19 -3.09 -0.18 18.26
N ARG A 20 -4.38 -0.49 18.01
CA ARG A 20 -5.22 -1.23 18.96
C ARG A 20 -4.69 -2.65 19.20
N ALA A 21 -4.24 -3.34 18.16
CA ALA A 21 -3.66 -4.68 18.28
C ALA A 21 -2.34 -4.66 19.06
N MET A 22 -1.45 -3.69 18.82
CA MET A 22 -0.19 -3.52 19.54
C MET A 22 -0.37 -3.19 21.03
N ALA A 23 -1.49 -2.58 21.39
CA ALA A 23 -1.85 -2.25 22.76
C ALA A 23 -2.37 -3.46 23.57
N GLU A 24 -2.68 -4.59 22.92
CA GLU A 24 -3.06 -5.81 23.63
C GLU A 24 -1.87 -6.38 24.42
N PRO A 25 -2.11 -6.98 25.60
CA PRO A 25 -1.07 -7.70 26.32
C PRO A 25 -0.79 -9.07 25.68
N GLY A 26 0.41 -9.60 25.94
CA GLY A 26 0.80 -10.96 25.56
C GLY A 26 1.04 -11.14 24.05
N GLU A 27 0.83 -12.37 23.57
CA GLU A 27 1.22 -12.81 22.22
C GLU A 27 0.57 -11.98 21.10
N VAL A 28 -0.67 -11.51 21.28
CA VAL A 28 -1.37 -10.67 20.29
C VAL A 28 -0.63 -9.35 20.08
N GLY A 29 -0.27 -8.66 21.16
CA GLY A 29 0.44 -7.38 21.07
C GLY A 29 1.87 -7.53 20.57
N GLU A 30 2.55 -8.63 20.93
CA GLU A 30 3.88 -8.95 20.41
C GLU A 30 3.85 -9.23 18.91
N ALA A 31 2.90 -10.04 18.43
CA ALA A 31 2.72 -10.31 17.00
C ALA A 31 2.34 -9.04 16.23
N ALA A 32 1.47 -8.18 16.78
CA ALA A 32 1.12 -6.91 16.15
C ALA A 32 2.30 -5.95 16.02
N LYS A 33 3.22 -5.91 17.00
CA LYS A 33 4.45 -5.12 16.89
C LYS A 33 5.36 -5.64 15.78
N ALA A 34 5.47 -6.95 15.63
CA ALA A 34 6.22 -7.56 14.53
C ALA A 34 5.62 -7.22 13.15
N VAL A 35 4.29 -7.10 13.05
CA VAL A 35 3.63 -6.55 11.84
C VAL A 35 4.04 -5.09 11.63
N SER A 36 3.95 -4.25 12.67
CA SER A 36 4.28 -2.82 12.57
C SER A 36 5.72 -2.55 12.12
N GLU A 37 6.70 -3.34 12.59
CA GLU A 37 8.10 -3.19 12.21
C GLU A 37 8.33 -3.35 10.70
N LYS A 38 7.49 -4.15 10.03
CA LYS A 38 7.55 -4.40 8.58
C LYS A 38 6.65 -3.45 7.81
N LEU A 39 5.44 -3.20 8.32
CA LEU A 39 4.41 -2.43 7.63
C LEU A 39 4.75 -0.94 7.54
N MET A 40 5.25 -0.33 8.62
CA MET A 40 5.53 1.11 8.64
C MET A 40 6.51 1.58 7.56
N PRO A 41 7.70 0.97 7.38
CA PRO A 41 8.60 1.36 6.30
C PRO A 41 8.01 1.05 4.91
N HIS A 42 7.20 0.00 4.79
CA HIS A 42 6.53 -0.33 3.54
C HIS A 42 5.52 0.75 3.13
N PHE A 43 4.57 1.10 4.01
CA PHE A 43 3.60 2.19 3.77
C PHE A 43 4.25 3.52 3.42
N HIS A 44 5.38 3.86 4.06
CA HIS A 44 6.11 5.07 3.71
C HIS A 44 6.61 5.05 2.25
N LYS A 45 7.11 3.90 1.80
CA LYS A 45 7.57 3.71 0.43
C LYS A 45 6.42 3.81 -0.57
N GLU A 46 5.26 3.26 -0.24
CA GLU A 46 4.06 3.35 -1.08
C GLU A 46 3.56 4.79 -1.25
N GLU A 47 3.50 5.54 -0.15
CA GLU A 47 3.10 6.93 -0.16
C GLU A 47 4.08 7.82 -0.94
N GLU A 48 5.37 7.48 -0.96
CA GLU A 48 6.38 8.21 -1.74
C GLU A 48 6.36 7.82 -3.24
N LEU A 49 6.23 6.53 -3.53
CA LEU A 49 6.58 5.97 -4.84
C LEU A 49 5.42 5.37 -5.63
N ALA A 50 4.44 4.76 -4.96
CA ALA A 50 3.47 3.90 -5.62
C ALA A 50 2.12 4.60 -5.83
N LEU A 51 1.60 5.26 -4.80
CA LEU A 51 0.24 5.78 -4.78
C LEU A 51 0.04 7.20 -5.36
N PRO A 52 1.02 8.13 -5.32
CA PRO A 52 0.79 9.50 -5.81
C PRO A 52 0.35 9.61 -7.28
N GLN A 53 0.77 8.68 -8.13
CA GLN A 53 0.44 8.64 -9.57
C GLN A 53 -1.06 8.46 -9.79
N LEU A 54 -1.75 7.74 -8.91
CA LEU A 54 -3.20 7.51 -8.98
C LEU A 54 -3.99 8.82 -8.86
N GLY A 55 -3.42 9.83 -8.19
CA GLY A 55 -3.99 11.17 -8.08
C GLY A 55 -4.06 11.93 -9.41
N CYS A 56 -3.45 11.43 -10.48
CA CYS A 56 -3.58 12.00 -11.82
C CYS A 56 -4.87 11.58 -12.55
N LEU A 57 -5.58 10.58 -12.04
CA LEU A 57 -6.80 10.07 -12.66
C LEU A 57 -7.99 11.02 -12.44
N THR A 58 -8.78 11.22 -13.49
CA THR A 58 -10.01 12.01 -13.47
C THR A 58 -11.14 11.20 -14.10
N LEU A 59 -12.39 11.48 -13.69
CA LEU A 59 -13.55 10.80 -14.28
C LEU A 59 -13.77 11.17 -15.76
N SER A 60 -13.13 12.23 -16.27
CA SER A 60 -13.18 12.57 -17.69
C SER A 60 -12.29 11.68 -18.57
N GLY A 61 -11.39 10.89 -17.96
CA GLY A 61 -10.35 10.14 -18.69
C GLY A 61 -9.24 11.03 -19.28
N GLU A 62 -9.36 12.35 -19.11
CA GLU A 62 -8.35 13.33 -19.48
C GLU A 62 -7.67 13.84 -18.21
N GLY A 63 -6.53 13.22 -17.88
CA GLY A 63 -5.69 13.68 -16.78
C GLY A 63 -5.02 15.01 -17.14
N ARG A 64 -5.22 16.04 -16.30
CA ARG A 64 -4.33 17.20 -16.29
C ARG A 64 -3.15 16.89 -15.38
N VAL A 65 -2.02 16.62 -16.00
CA VAL A 65 -0.78 16.35 -15.28
C VAL A 65 0.07 17.61 -15.33
N GLU A 66 0.20 18.28 -14.19
CA GLU A 66 0.97 19.52 -14.09
C GLU A 66 2.47 19.30 -14.28
N ASN A 67 2.99 18.15 -13.86
CA ASN A 67 4.40 17.77 -13.97
C ASN A 67 4.51 16.33 -14.52
N PRO A 68 4.37 16.14 -15.83
CA PRO A 68 4.35 14.81 -16.44
C PRO A 68 5.70 14.07 -16.33
N GLU A 69 6.82 14.80 -16.30
CA GLU A 69 8.16 14.24 -16.11
C GLU A 69 8.28 13.57 -14.74
N ARG A 70 7.75 14.20 -13.68
CA ARG A 70 7.75 13.62 -12.32
C ARG A 70 6.93 12.34 -12.24
N VAL A 71 5.82 12.23 -12.98
CA VAL A 71 5.02 10.99 -13.00
C VAL A 71 5.81 9.85 -13.63
N VAL A 72 6.54 10.14 -14.72
CA VAL A 72 7.41 9.16 -15.37
C VAL A 72 8.55 8.74 -14.45
N GLU A 73 9.22 9.69 -13.80
CA GLU A 73 10.28 9.43 -12.82
C GLU A 73 9.82 8.48 -11.71
N LEU A 74 8.69 8.79 -11.07
CA LEU A 74 8.15 7.96 -9.99
C LEU A 74 7.69 6.59 -10.47
N SER A 75 7.21 6.49 -11.70
CA SER A 75 6.82 5.20 -12.27
C SER A 75 8.02 4.30 -12.59
N GLU A 76 9.15 4.86 -13.01
CA GLU A 76 10.38 4.09 -13.18
C GLU A 76 10.97 3.69 -11.82
N ARG A 77 10.99 4.58 -10.83
CA ARG A 77 11.39 4.24 -9.45
C ARG A 77 10.51 3.13 -8.87
N LEU A 78 9.19 3.22 -9.03
CA LEU A 78 8.26 2.16 -8.62
C LEU A 78 8.60 0.84 -9.29
N LYS A 79 8.89 0.84 -10.60
CA LYS A 79 9.24 -0.37 -11.33
C LYS A 79 10.54 -1.01 -10.83
N GLU A 80 11.53 -0.20 -10.44
CA GLU A 80 12.80 -0.67 -9.86
C GLU A 80 12.61 -1.25 -8.46
N GLU A 81 11.76 -0.62 -7.64
CA GLU A 81 11.48 -1.04 -6.25
C GLU A 81 10.46 -2.17 -6.14
N LEU A 82 9.63 -2.39 -7.17
CA LEU A 82 8.52 -3.35 -7.13
C LEU A 82 8.92 -4.75 -6.66
N PRO A 83 10.03 -5.37 -7.13
CA PRO A 83 10.44 -6.69 -6.63
C PRO A 83 10.71 -6.71 -5.12
N ILE A 84 11.23 -5.62 -4.57
CA ILE A 84 11.50 -5.47 -3.13
C ILE A 84 10.17 -5.30 -2.38
N MET A 85 9.27 -4.48 -2.90
CA MET A 85 7.94 -4.27 -2.31
C MET A 85 7.11 -5.55 -2.25
N LEU A 86 7.19 -6.40 -3.28
CA LEU A 86 6.52 -7.71 -3.27
C LEU A 86 7.13 -8.68 -2.25
N GLU A 87 8.45 -8.66 -2.06
CA GLU A 87 9.06 -9.43 -0.96
C GLU A 87 8.62 -8.89 0.40
N GLU A 88 8.49 -7.56 0.55
CA GLU A 88 7.94 -6.95 1.77
C GLU A 88 6.51 -7.42 2.05
N HIS A 89 5.63 -7.50 1.03
CA HIS A 89 4.30 -8.09 1.16
C HIS A 89 4.33 -9.52 1.70
N VAL A 90 5.24 -10.37 1.18
CA VAL A 90 5.40 -11.74 1.69
C VAL A 90 5.79 -11.74 3.17
N GLN A 91 6.73 -10.89 3.57
CA GLN A 91 7.16 -10.80 4.96
C GLN A 91 6.07 -10.24 5.89
N ILE A 92 5.27 -9.29 5.40
CA ILE A 92 4.10 -8.75 6.11
C ILE A 92 3.03 -9.84 6.26
N ALA A 93 2.73 -10.58 5.20
CA ALA A 93 1.74 -11.66 5.24
C ALA A 93 2.10 -12.76 6.25
N ILE A 94 3.37 -13.13 6.35
CA ILE A 94 3.86 -14.09 7.36
C ILE A 94 3.63 -13.55 8.79
N ALA A 95 3.92 -12.26 9.01
CA ALA A 95 3.68 -11.63 10.31
C ALA A 95 2.18 -11.53 10.64
N LEU A 96 1.34 -11.24 9.63
CA LEU A 96 -0.12 -11.19 9.79
C LEU A 96 -0.72 -12.55 10.10
N GLU A 97 -0.23 -13.63 9.50
CA GLU A 97 -0.69 -14.98 9.85
C GLU A 97 -0.38 -15.32 11.31
N SER A 98 0.77 -14.86 11.80
CA SER A 98 1.16 -15.05 13.21
C SER A 98 0.26 -14.25 14.15
N LEU A 99 -0.05 -12.99 13.80
CA LEU A 99 -1.02 -12.16 14.54
C LEU A 99 -2.42 -12.78 14.53
N ARG A 100 -2.86 -13.25 13.36
CA ARG A 100 -4.16 -13.90 13.15
C ARG A 100 -4.30 -15.12 14.05
N ALA A 101 -3.31 -16.02 14.07
CA ALA A 101 -3.31 -17.21 14.92
C ALA A 101 -3.33 -16.87 16.42
N ALA A 102 -2.53 -15.88 16.86
CA ALA A 102 -2.54 -15.42 18.25
C ALA A 102 -3.90 -14.81 18.64
N ALA A 103 -4.50 -14.01 17.75
CA ALA A 103 -5.81 -13.41 17.97
C ALA A 103 -6.93 -14.46 18.00
N GLU A 104 -6.89 -15.48 17.14
CA GLU A 104 -7.83 -16.61 17.16
C GLU A 104 -7.75 -17.38 18.48
N SER A 105 -6.54 -17.73 18.92
CA SER A 105 -6.31 -18.42 20.21
C SER A 105 -6.83 -17.61 21.41
N ALA A 106 -6.68 -16.28 21.36
CA ALA A 106 -7.14 -15.36 22.39
C ALA A 106 -8.64 -14.99 22.27
N GLY A 107 -9.37 -15.48 21.25
CA GLY A 107 -10.77 -15.12 21.02
C GLY A 107 -11.00 -13.66 20.62
N LYS A 108 -9.98 -13.00 20.07
CA LYS A 108 -9.97 -11.57 19.71
C LYS A 108 -10.35 -11.37 18.24
N GLY A 109 -11.62 -11.62 17.92
CA GLY A 109 -12.13 -11.61 16.54
C GLY A 109 -11.88 -10.30 15.75
N ASP A 110 -11.84 -9.15 16.42
CA ASP A 110 -11.53 -7.87 15.76
C ASP A 110 -10.10 -7.83 15.18
N HIS A 111 -9.13 -8.47 15.85
CA HIS A 111 -7.73 -8.53 15.39
C HIS A 111 -7.51 -9.59 14.31
N VAL A 112 -8.33 -10.64 14.29
CA VAL A 112 -8.41 -11.58 13.16
C VAL A 112 -8.88 -10.84 11.90
N ARG A 113 -9.99 -10.10 12.03
CA ARG A 113 -10.52 -9.30 10.91
C ARG A 113 -9.52 -8.24 10.44
N PHE A 114 -8.78 -7.61 11.34
CA PHE A 114 -7.69 -6.70 10.98
C PHE A 114 -6.66 -7.37 10.06
N ALA A 115 -6.16 -8.55 10.45
CA ALA A 115 -5.18 -9.27 9.66
C ALA A 115 -5.73 -9.62 8.27
N ASP A 116 -6.96 -10.13 8.20
CA ASP A 116 -7.62 -10.47 6.93
C ASP A 116 -7.81 -9.23 6.03
N MET A 117 -8.17 -8.07 6.60
CA MET A 117 -8.30 -6.82 5.86
C MET A 117 -6.97 -6.32 5.29
N LEU A 118 -5.89 -6.41 6.07
CA LEU A 118 -4.58 -5.94 5.61
C LEU A 118 -3.98 -6.86 4.54
N LEU A 119 -4.26 -8.16 4.58
CA LEU A 119 -3.94 -9.09 3.50
C LEU A 119 -4.70 -8.75 2.20
N LEU A 120 -5.99 -8.43 2.31
CA LEU A 120 -6.79 -8.03 1.16
C LEU A 120 -6.30 -6.70 0.55
N HIS A 121 -5.87 -5.76 1.39
CA HIS A 121 -5.29 -4.50 0.97
C HIS A 121 -4.01 -4.72 0.12
N ALA A 122 -3.07 -5.53 0.60
CA ALA A 122 -1.87 -5.89 -0.17
C ALA A 122 -2.20 -6.57 -1.51
N GLN A 123 -3.23 -7.43 -1.53
CA GLN A 123 -3.70 -8.05 -2.77
C GLN A 123 -4.27 -7.01 -3.76
N MET A 124 -5.06 -6.05 -3.26
CA MET A 124 -5.60 -4.96 -4.09
C MET A 124 -4.48 -4.10 -4.68
N GLU A 125 -3.40 -3.88 -3.94
CA GLU A 125 -2.23 -3.16 -4.41
C GLU A 125 -1.56 -3.86 -5.59
N GLU A 126 -1.30 -5.16 -5.44
CA GLU A 126 -0.68 -5.98 -6.48
C GLU A 126 -1.57 -6.13 -7.72
N GLU A 127 -2.87 -6.33 -7.54
CA GLU A 127 -3.79 -6.60 -8.64
C GLU A 127 -4.27 -5.34 -9.37
N VAL A 128 -4.34 -4.21 -8.65
CA VAL A 128 -5.01 -3.00 -9.15
C VAL A 128 -4.12 -1.77 -9.03
N LEU A 129 -3.66 -1.42 -7.83
CA LEU A 129 -3.09 -0.09 -7.58
C LEU A 129 -1.71 0.08 -8.22
N TYR A 130 -0.76 -0.84 -7.99
CA TYR A 130 0.57 -0.74 -8.60
C TYR A 130 0.52 -0.88 -10.12
N PRO A 131 -0.24 -1.84 -10.72
CA PRO A 131 -0.40 -1.88 -12.16
C PRO A 131 -0.98 -0.58 -12.75
N ALA A 132 -1.96 0.03 -12.08
CA ALA A 132 -2.54 1.29 -12.51
C ALA A 132 -1.53 2.44 -12.46
N SER A 133 -0.75 2.55 -11.38
CA SER A 133 0.31 3.57 -11.26
C SER A 133 1.37 3.45 -12.36
N LEU A 134 1.80 2.22 -12.66
CA LEU A 134 2.74 1.96 -13.76
C LEU A 134 2.12 2.29 -15.13
N LEU A 135 0.85 1.95 -15.35
CA LEU A 135 0.14 2.24 -16.59
C LEU A 135 0.01 3.75 -16.83
N ILE A 136 -0.29 4.53 -15.79
CA ILE A 136 -0.37 5.99 -15.85
C ILE A 136 0.97 6.58 -16.32
N GLY A 137 2.08 6.14 -15.72
CA GLY A 137 3.43 6.56 -16.12
C GLY A 137 3.74 6.22 -17.58
N ALA A 138 3.45 4.98 -18.00
CA ALA A 138 3.66 4.54 -19.37
C ALA A 138 2.86 5.38 -20.38
N TYR A 139 1.60 5.66 -20.06
CA TYR A 139 0.71 6.47 -20.90
C TYR A 139 1.19 7.92 -21.04
N ILE A 140 1.60 8.55 -19.93
CA ILE A 140 2.12 9.92 -19.94
C ILE A 140 3.41 9.99 -20.75
N ARG A 141 4.34 9.05 -20.55
CA ARG A 141 5.57 8.96 -21.35
C ARG A 141 5.27 8.88 -22.85
N GLN A 142 4.34 8.02 -23.26
CA GLN A 142 3.94 7.91 -24.66
C GLN A 142 3.39 9.22 -25.21
N ARG A 143 2.58 9.96 -24.43
CA ARG A 143 2.05 11.27 -24.84
C ARG A 143 3.14 12.34 -24.96
N LEU A 144 4.15 12.32 -24.10
CA LEU A 144 5.30 13.24 -24.20
C LEU A 144 6.11 12.99 -25.47
N THR A 145 6.38 11.72 -25.80
CA THR A 145 7.12 11.36 -27.03
C THR A 145 6.32 11.67 -28.30
N THR A 146 4.99 11.55 -28.27
CA THR A 146 4.13 11.81 -29.46
C THR A 146 3.92 13.30 -29.73
N ARG A 147 4.21 14.17 -28.76
CA ARG A 147 4.11 15.65 -28.89
C ARG A 147 5.44 16.32 -29.27
N GLY A 148 6.54 15.57 -29.31
CA GLY A 148 7.87 16.02 -29.71
C GLY A 148 8.15 15.87 -31.19
#